data_AF-A0A563U9Z4-F1
#
_entry.id   AF-A0A563U9Z4-F1
#
_cell.length_a   1.000
_cell.length_b   1.000
_cell.length_c   1.000
_cell.angle_alpha   90.00
_cell.angle_beta   90.00
_cell.angle_gamma   90.00
#
_symmetry.space_group_name_H-M   'P 1'
#
loop_
_entity.id
_entity.type
_entity.pdbx_description
1 polymer ?
#
loop_
_entity_poly.entity_id
_entity_poly.type
_entity_poly.pdbx_seq_one_letter_code
_entity_poly.pdbx_strand_id
1 'polypeptide(L)'
;MLLFSLVNCKQGNAAKNGNKKERISFKPVFDINYIEVARRLDNGLSFNEDGYQLEPTWQIKFVSDDSASIYSPTKKASINFPMARGIDSIFYAAKVFFKVKKITRDSMLLQLIEAKEDSIDLRGAKLYMTFYAEKFIKDVVHKDLATLKAPTWRDTMFVKNLTDSAEKDYSKAFFARQPAVVSSKSSSVKVETLHVTGNILETNPTDNDYMYPTFNISIKHAKKDFYYSFSVTVDSRGGLHYEKPMVPGNNLYYISHSKAILDKYLKRYLNVKPGSTLGMVHPSSIYLHVRGKKDM
;
A
#
# COMPACT_ATOMS: atom_id res chain seq x y z
N MET A 1 -0.23 -14.49 -37.53
CA MET A 1 0.65 -13.60 -38.33
C MET A 1 -0.25 -12.52 -38.92
N LEU A 2 -0.24 -11.32 -38.33
CA LEU A 2 -1.08 -10.19 -38.72
C LEU A 2 -0.15 -8.98 -38.86
N LEU A 3 -0.05 -8.47 -40.08
CA LEU A 3 0.78 -7.33 -40.47
C LEU A 3 0.29 -6.04 -39.79
N PHE A 4 1.17 -5.37 -39.05
CA PHE A 4 0.97 -3.98 -38.63
C PHE A 4 1.56 -3.04 -39.67
N SER A 5 0.68 -2.36 -40.40
CA SER A 5 1.05 -1.24 -41.27
C SER A 5 1.45 -0.02 -40.43
N LEU A 6 2.61 0.54 -40.76
CA LEU A 6 3.22 1.71 -40.15
C LEU A 6 2.38 2.97 -40.36
N VAL A 7 1.88 3.58 -39.27
CA VAL A 7 1.47 4.99 -39.27
C VAL A 7 2.51 5.76 -38.47
N ASN A 8 3.38 6.46 -39.20
CA ASN A 8 4.42 7.32 -38.65
C ASN A 8 3.78 8.63 -38.13
N CYS A 9 3.30 8.60 -36.89
CA CYS A 9 2.80 9.80 -36.22
C CYS A 9 4.00 10.58 -35.65
N LYS A 10 4.22 11.80 -36.13
CA LYS A 10 5.25 12.72 -35.61
C LYS A 10 4.99 12.99 -34.12
N GLN A 11 5.68 12.23 -33.26
CA GLN A 11 5.76 12.51 -31.83
C GLN A 11 6.52 13.82 -31.61
N GLY A 12 5.84 14.85 -31.11
CA GLY A 12 6.50 15.97 -30.45
C GLY A 12 7.17 15.47 -29.18
N ASN A 13 8.42 15.02 -29.30
CA ASN A 13 9.24 14.64 -28.16
C ASN A 13 9.53 15.89 -27.32
N ALA A 14 8.85 16.04 -26.18
CA ALA A 14 9.15 17.09 -25.19
C ALA A 14 10.49 16.87 -24.44
N ALA A 15 11.33 15.95 -24.91
CA ALA A 15 12.62 15.65 -24.28
C ALA A 15 13.60 15.07 -25.32
N LYS A 16 14.17 15.90 -26.18
CA LYS A 16 15.45 15.63 -26.86
C LYS A 16 15.94 16.90 -27.58
N ASN A 17 16.83 17.64 -26.92
CA ASN A 17 17.87 18.45 -27.56
C ASN A 17 19.03 18.65 -26.58
N GLY A 18 20.25 18.55 -27.10
CA GLY A 18 21.49 18.54 -26.33
C GLY A 18 21.83 19.89 -25.66
N ASN A 19 22.56 19.78 -24.55
CA ASN A 19 23.37 20.82 -23.89
C ASN A 19 22.73 21.98 -23.13
N LYS A 20 21.40 22.04 -22.95
CA LYS A 20 20.80 22.79 -21.82
C LYS A 20 19.75 21.92 -21.13
N LYS A 21 19.85 21.76 -19.80
CA LYS A 21 18.84 21.11 -18.97
C LYS A 21 17.59 21.99 -18.92
N GLU A 22 16.83 22.02 -20.00
CA GLU A 22 15.60 22.81 -20.08
C GLU A 22 14.57 22.31 -19.08
N ARG A 23 13.83 23.26 -18.49
CA ARG A 23 12.70 22.96 -17.63
C ARG A 23 11.61 22.31 -18.48
N ILE A 24 10.99 21.27 -17.95
CA ILE A 24 9.85 20.64 -18.60
C ILE A 24 8.71 21.65 -18.80
N SER A 25 8.03 21.59 -19.95
CA SER A 25 6.79 22.33 -20.17
C SER A 25 5.62 21.37 -20.22
N PHE A 26 4.55 21.72 -19.52
CA PHE A 26 3.30 20.95 -19.49
C PHE A 26 2.26 21.50 -20.46
N LYS A 27 2.55 22.60 -21.17
CA LYS A 27 1.65 23.23 -22.16
C LYS A 27 0.98 22.24 -23.12
N PRO A 28 1.69 21.24 -23.70
CA PRO A 28 1.05 20.31 -24.65
C PRO A 28 0.00 19.38 -24.02
N VAL A 29 -0.03 19.30 -22.69
CA VAL A 29 -0.87 18.39 -21.91
C VAL A 29 -1.72 19.10 -20.85
N PHE A 30 -1.85 20.43 -20.94
CA PHE A 30 -2.79 21.19 -20.11
C PHE A 30 -4.21 20.69 -20.27
N ASP A 31 -4.94 20.75 -19.16
CA ASP A 31 -6.35 20.38 -19.05
C ASP A 31 -6.71 18.95 -19.45
N ILE A 32 -5.71 18.07 -19.57
CA ILE A 32 -5.93 16.63 -19.74
C ILE A 32 -6.03 15.98 -18.36
N ASN A 33 -7.14 15.29 -18.11
CA ASN A 33 -7.33 14.49 -16.91
C ASN A 33 -6.60 13.15 -17.06
N TYR A 34 -5.53 12.96 -16.30
CA TYR A 34 -4.77 11.72 -16.26
C TYR A 34 -5.17 10.90 -15.03
N ILE A 35 -5.49 9.64 -15.25
CA ILE A 35 -5.80 8.68 -14.19
C ILE A 35 -4.64 7.71 -14.06
N GLU A 36 -4.12 7.54 -12.86
CA GLU A 36 -3.10 6.53 -12.57
C GLU A 36 -3.73 5.16 -12.78
N VAL A 37 -3.10 4.35 -13.64
CA VAL A 37 -3.56 2.98 -13.94
C VAL A 37 -2.62 1.93 -13.38
N ALA A 38 -1.35 2.26 -13.10
CA ALA A 38 -0.43 1.32 -12.48
C ALA A 38 0.66 2.03 -11.69
N ARG A 39 1.04 1.45 -10.54
CA ARG A 39 2.23 1.83 -9.78
C ARG A 39 3.11 0.61 -9.56
N ARG A 40 4.39 0.74 -9.87
CA ARG A 40 5.33 -0.39 -9.96
C ARG A 40 6.68 -0.06 -9.33
N LEU A 41 7.28 -1.05 -8.69
CA LEU A 41 8.70 -1.05 -8.36
C LEU A 41 9.54 -1.16 -9.64
N ASP A 42 10.85 -1.00 -9.51
CA ASP A 42 11.82 -1.16 -10.59
C ASP A 42 11.82 -2.58 -11.19
N ASN A 43 11.51 -3.60 -10.40
CA ASN A 43 11.31 -4.97 -10.83
C ASN A 43 9.97 -5.20 -11.59
N GLY A 44 9.13 -4.16 -11.71
CA GLY A 44 7.86 -4.20 -12.42
C GLY A 44 6.70 -4.81 -11.62
N LEU A 45 6.88 -5.14 -10.34
CA LEU A 45 5.83 -5.63 -9.44
C LEU A 45 5.10 -4.48 -8.76
N SER A 46 3.83 -4.70 -8.42
CA SER A 46 3.04 -3.82 -7.56
C SER A 46 3.06 -4.24 -6.10
N PHE A 47 3.75 -5.33 -5.75
CA PHE A 47 3.88 -5.84 -4.38
C PHE A 47 5.34 -5.88 -3.96
N ASN A 48 5.61 -5.62 -2.68
CA ASN A 48 6.89 -5.91 -2.05
C ASN A 48 6.83 -7.19 -1.20
N GLU A 49 7.96 -7.57 -0.60
CA GLU A 49 8.10 -8.79 0.21
C GLU A 49 7.29 -8.75 1.51
N ASP A 50 6.99 -7.56 2.04
CA ASP A 50 6.17 -7.38 3.24
C ASP A 50 4.67 -7.52 2.96
N GLY A 51 4.26 -7.67 1.69
CA GLY A 51 2.84 -7.69 1.29
C GLY A 51 2.27 -6.31 0.98
N TYR A 52 3.08 -5.25 0.99
CA TYR A 52 2.63 -3.92 0.64
C TYR A 52 2.31 -3.81 -0.86
N GLN A 53 1.06 -3.42 -1.16
CA GLN A 53 0.60 -3.16 -2.51
C GLN A 53 0.70 -1.68 -2.88
N LEU A 54 1.34 -1.39 -4.00
CA LEU A 54 1.38 -0.10 -4.66
C LEU A 54 0.10 0.14 -5.45
N GLU A 55 -0.92 0.70 -4.80
CA GLU A 55 -2.20 0.95 -5.44
C GLU A 55 -2.21 2.25 -6.26
N PRO A 56 -2.70 2.20 -7.51
CA PRO A 56 -2.83 3.38 -8.36
C PRO A 56 -4.07 4.20 -7.98
N THR A 57 -3.86 5.28 -7.23
CA THR A 57 -4.93 6.11 -6.63
C THR A 57 -4.96 7.53 -7.18
N TRP A 58 -3.94 7.98 -7.90
CA TRP A 58 -3.81 9.38 -8.31
C TRP A 58 -4.65 9.73 -9.53
N GLN A 59 -5.16 10.97 -9.53
CA GLN A 59 -5.68 11.62 -10.73
C GLN A 59 -5.08 13.03 -10.78
N ILE A 60 -4.49 13.39 -11.91
CA ILE A 60 -3.71 14.62 -12.08
C ILE A 60 -4.15 15.33 -13.35
N LYS A 61 -4.36 16.64 -13.24
CA LYS A 61 -4.56 17.54 -14.37
C LYS A 61 -3.63 18.73 -14.25
N PHE A 62 -2.81 18.97 -15.26
CA PHE A 62 -1.96 20.17 -15.30
C PHE A 62 -2.81 21.37 -15.73
N VAL A 63 -2.93 22.39 -14.88
CA VAL A 63 -3.71 23.60 -15.16
C VAL A 63 -2.83 24.65 -15.84
N SER A 64 -1.59 24.74 -15.37
CA SER A 64 -0.58 25.65 -15.87
C SER A 64 0.81 25.04 -15.66
N ASP A 65 1.84 25.76 -16.07
CA ASP A 65 3.22 25.36 -15.89
C ASP A 65 3.69 25.44 -14.41
N ASP A 66 2.85 26.00 -13.53
CA ASP A 66 3.09 26.21 -12.10
C ASP A 66 1.92 25.74 -11.22
N SER A 67 0.94 25.04 -11.79
CA SER A 67 -0.17 24.47 -11.03
C SER A 67 -0.67 23.15 -11.58
N ALA A 68 -0.95 22.22 -10.66
CA ALA A 68 -1.60 20.95 -10.96
C ALA A 68 -2.82 20.76 -10.06
N SER A 69 -3.91 20.26 -10.63
CA SER A 69 -5.12 19.85 -9.93
C SER A 69 -5.03 18.35 -9.65
N ILE A 70 -5.17 17.97 -8.38
CA ILE A 70 -5.09 16.57 -7.92
C ILE A 70 -6.38 16.20 -7.20
N TYR A 71 -6.98 15.08 -7.57
CA TYR A 71 -8.21 14.59 -6.93
C TYR A 71 -7.90 14.08 -5.51
N SER A 72 -8.66 14.57 -4.52
CA SER A 72 -8.65 14.05 -3.16
C SER A 72 -9.85 13.11 -2.95
N PRO A 73 -9.62 11.80 -2.73
CA PRO A 73 -10.70 10.86 -2.40
C PRO A 73 -11.45 11.27 -1.13
N THR A 74 -10.72 11.73 -0.10
CA THR A 74 -11.28 12.15 1.19
C THR A 74 -12.22 13.35 1.04
N LYS A 75 -11.84 14.36 0.24
CA LYS A 75 -12.68 15.55 0.01
C LYS A 75 -13.66 15.38 -1.14
N LYS A 76 -13.58 14.27 -1.89
CA LYS A 76 -14.33 14.01 -3.13
C LYS A 76 -14.23 15.16 -4.14
N ALA A 77 -13.10 15.85 -4.18
CA ALA A 77 -12.90 17.05 -4.98
C ALA A 77 -11.45 17.18 -5.44
N SER A 78 -11.24 17.87 -6.57
CA SER A 78 -9.90 18.22 -7.04
C SER A 78 -9.40 19.49 -6.38
N ILE A 79 -8.15 19.47 -5.92
CA ILE A 79 -7.49 20.57 -5.23
C ILE A 79 -6.32 21.02 -6.10
N ASN A 80 -6.19 22.33 -6.29
CA ASN A 80 -5.06 22.89 -7.00
C ASN A 80 -3.87 23.04 -6.05
N PHE A 81 -2.73 22.52 -6.48
CA PHE A 81 -1.46 22.64 -5.80
C PHE A 81 -0.52 23.52 -6.63
N PRO A 82 0.28 24.39 -5.97
CA PRO A 82 1.40 25.01 -6.64
C PRO A 82 2.40 23.93 -7.07
N MET A 83 2.99 24.12 -8.24
CA MET A 83 3.96 23.22 -8.83
C MET A 83 5.27 23.96 -9.07
N ALA A 84 6.36 23.40 -8.57
CA ALA A 84 7.70 23.91 -8.87
C ALA A 84 8.36 23.04 -9.94
N ARG A 85 8.87 23.66 -11.01
CA ARG A 85 9.57 22.97 -12.09
C ARG A 85 11.08 23.06 -11.89
N GLY A 86 11.69 21.90 -11.66
CA GLY A 86 13.14 21.74 -11.59
C GLY A 86 13.78 21.52 -12.96
N ILE A 87 15.09 21.35 -12.94
CA ILE A 87 15.88 20.85 -14.07
C ILE A 87 15.72 19.33 -14.21
N ASP A 88 16.21 18.74 -15.31
CA ASP A 88 16.20 17.28 -15.54
C ASP A 88 14.80 16.63 -15.52
N SER A 89 13.79 17.39 -15.96
CA SER A 89 12.38 16.96 -16.02
C SER A 89 11.80 16.58 -14.66
N ILE A 90 12.31 17.18 -13.59
CA ILE A 90 11.77 17.03 -12.24
C ILE A 90 10.75 18.13 -11.98
N PHE A 91 9.65 17.79 -11.32
CA PHE A 91 8.73 18.77 -10.76
C PHE A 91 8.28 18.35 -9.36
N TYR A 92 7.88 19.33 -8.56
CA TYR A 92 7.35 19.13 -7.23
C TYR A 92 5.89 19.58 -7.20
N ALA A 93 5.00 18.70 -6.74
CA ALA A 93 3.59 18.99 -6.55
C ALA A 93 3.04 18.14 -5.40
N ALA A 94 2.10 18.68 -4.62
CA ALA A 94 1.45 17.96 -3.51
C ALA A 94 2.43 17.24 -2.55
N LYS A 95 3.51 17.91 -2.16
CA LYS A 95 4.56 17.38 -1.27
C LYS A 95 5.38 16.22 -1.83
N VAL A 96 5.35 16.02 -3.14
CA VAL A 96 6.02 14.90 -3.80
C VAL A 96 6.88 15.42 -4.94
N PHE A 97 8.08 14.86 -5.07
CA PHE A 97 8.95 15.05 -6.22
C PHE A 97 8.69 13.96 -7.26
N PHE A 98 8.50 14.39 -8.51
CA PHE A 98 8.30 13.51 -9.65
C PHE A 98 9.36 13.78 -10.70
N LYS A 99 9.92 12.73 -11.28
CA LYS A 99 10.70 12.80 -12.52
C LYS A 99 9.87 12.30 -13.68
N VAL A 100 9.67 13.15 -14.69
CA VAL A 100 8.98 12.76 -15.91
C VAL A 100 9.90 11.85 -16.74
N LYS A 101 9.44 10.63 -17.00
CA LYS A 101 10.11 9.69 -17.90
C LYS A 101 9.52 9.76 -19.31
N LYS A 102 8.20 9.95 -19.39
CA LYS A 102 7.46 10.16 -20.63
C LYS A 102 6.19 10.95 -20.34
N ILE A 103 5.84 11.88 -21.23
CA ILE A 103 4.55 12.58 -21.18
C ILE A 103 4.05 12.81 -22.60
N THR A 104 2.79 12.47 -22.84
CA THR A 104 2.08 12.58 -24.12
C THR A 104 0.63 12.89 -23.80
N ARG A 105 -0.17 13.31 -24.78
CA ARG A 105 -1.61 13.57 -24.58
C ARG A 105 -2.40 12.34 -24.14
N ASP A 106 -1.90 11.14 -24.40
CA ASP A 106 -2.60 9.88 -24.10
C ASP A 106 -2.10 9.22 -22.82
N SER A 107 -0.83 9.41 -22.47
CA SER A 107 -0.19 8.70 -21.37
C SER A 107 0.98 9.46 -20.75
N MET A 108 1.23 9.18 -19.47
CA MET A 108 2.34 9.72 -18.71
C MET A 108 3.00 8.61 -17.88
N LEU A 109 4.33 8.62 -17.86
CA LEU A 109 5.14 7.77 -16.98
C LEU A 109 5.96 8.68 -16.08
N LEU A 110 5.67 8.64 -14.80
CA LEU A 110 6.38 9.36 -13.76
C LEU A 110 7.21 8.39 -12.93
N GLN A 111 8.35 8.86 -12.45
CA GLN A 111 9.10 8.21 -11.39
C GLN A 111 8.93 9.04 -10.12
N LEU A 112 8.51 8.41 -9.02
CA LEU A 112 8.50 9.02 -7.71
C LEU A 112 9.94 9.19 -7.24
N ILE A 113 10.25 10.35 -6.67
CA ILE A 113 11.54 10.60 -6.06
C ILE A 113 11.36 10.82 -4.57
N GLU A 114 12.04 10.00 -3.78
CA GLU A 114 12.13 10.19 -2.34
C GLU A 114 13.08 11.36 -2.04
N ALA A 115 12.58 12.36 -1.32
CA ALA A 115 13.42 13.42 -0.78
C ALA A 115 13.82 13.05 0.65
N LYS A 116 15.13 13.09 0.92
CA LYS A 116 15.72 12.92 2.24
C LYS A 116 16.37 14.22 2.65
N GLU A 117 15.71 14.91 3.59
CA GLU A 117 16.16 16.19 4.16
C GLU A 117 16.51 17.19 3.05
N ASP A 118 17.80 17.43 2.81
CA ASP A 118 18.32 18.40 1.84
C ASP A 118 18.71 17.77 0.49
N SER A 119 18.40 16.48 0.28
CA SER A 119 18.80 15.73 -0.90
C SER A 119 17.65 14.94 -1.52
N ILE A 120 17.76 14.74 -2.82
CA ILE A 120 16.88 13.88 -3.60
C ILE A 120 17.58 12.54 -3.76
N ASP A 121 16.98 11.46 -3.23
CA ASP A 121 17.50 10.11 -3.40
C ASP A 121 17.09 9.54 -4.77
N LEU A 122 18.08 9.50 -5.68
CA LEU A 122 17.92 8.91 -7.01
C LEU A 122 18.33 7.43 -7.07
N ARG A 123 18.85 6.88 -5.96
CA ARG A 123 19.44 5.54 -5.85
C ARG A 123 18.54 4.52 -5.14
N GLY A 124 17.63 4.98 -4.27
CA GLY A 124 16.65 4.12 -3.60
C GLY A 124 15.73 3.35 -4.56
N ALA A 125 14.92 2.45 -3.99
CA ALA A 125 13.93 1.68 -4.75
C ALA A 125 13.05 2.61 -5.58
N LYS A 126 13.05 2.44 -6.90
CA LYS A 126 12.40 3.38 -7.82
C LYS A 126 10.95 2.98 -8.00
N LEU A 127 10.06 3.93 -7.75
CA LEU A 127 8.63 3.76 -7.97
C LEU A 127 8.22 4.46 -9.26
N TYR A 128 7.52 3.74 -10.12
CA TYR A 128 7.04 4.20 -11.42
C TYR A 128 5.52 4.23 -11.43
N MET A 129 4.96 5.37 -11.80
CA MET A 129 3.52 5.61 -11.90
C MET A 129 3.16 5.80 -13.37
N THR A 130 2.26 4.96 -13.87
CA THR A 130 1.72 5.03 -15.22
C THR A 130 0.34 5.62 -15.16
N PHE A 131 0.11 6.64 -16.00
CA PHE A 131 -1.17 7.29 -16.14
C PHE A 131 -1.65 7.21 -17.58
N TYR A 132 -2.96 7.08 -17.76
CA TYR A 132 -3.63 7.27 -19.04
C TYR A 132 -4.58 8.45 -18.96
N ALA A 133 -4.66 9.19 -20.07
CA ALA A 133 -5.68 10.21 -20.22
C ALA A 133 -7.06 9.55 -20.21
N GLU A 134 -8.01 10.15 -19.51
CA GLU A 134 -9.38 9.64 -19.40
C GLU A 134 -10.01 9.41 -20.79
N LYS A 135 -9.78 10.34 -21.72
CA LYS A 135 -10.20 10.22 -23.13
C LYS A 135 -9.57 9.00 -23.81
N PHE A 136 -8.28 8.75 -23.60
CA PHE A 136 -7.59 7.61 -24.19
C PHE A 136 -8.14 6.27 -23.64
N ILE A 137 -8.44 6.21 -22.34
CA ILE A 137 -9.09 5.05 -21.73
C ILE A 137 -10.44 4.78 -22.42
N LYS A 138 -11.26 5.83 -22.57
CA LYS A 138 -12.61 5.73 -23.12
C LYS A 138 -12.64 5.39 -24.61
N ASP A 139 -11.81 6.05 -25.41
CA ASP A 139 -11.92 6.08 -26.87
C ASP A 139 -11.00 5.08 -27.58
N VAL A 140 -9.97 4.56 -26.89
CA VAL A 140 -8.96 3.66 -27.49
C VAL A 140 -8.82 2.35 -26.72
N VAL A 141 -8.65 2.43 -25.39
CA VAL A 141 -8.39 1.24 -24.58
C VAL A 141 -9.65 0.42 -24.35
N HIS A 142 -10.81 1.07 -24.19
CA HIS A 142 -12.12 0.45 -23.97
C HIS A 142 -12.16 -0.59 -22.85
N LYS A 143 -11.38 -0.35 -21.78
CA LYS A 143 -11.38 -1.18 -20.56
C LYS A 143 -11.91 -0.38 -19.39
N ASP A 144 -12.56 -1.08 -18.46
CA ASP A 144 -12.92 -0.49 -17.19
C ASP A 144 -11.66 -0.17 -16.36
N LEU A 145 -11.79 0.85 -15.51
CA LEU A 145 -10.70 1.32 -14.66
C LEU A 145 -10.23 0.27 -13.66
N ALA A 146 -11.11 -0.62 -13.18
CA ALA A 146 -10.72 -1.65 -12.22
C ALA A 146 -9.80 -2.68 -12.87
N THR A 147 -10.10 -3.11 -14.11
CA THR A 147 -9.25 -3.99 -14.90
C THR A 147 -7.90 -3.36 -15.22
N LEU A 148 -7.87 -2.06 -15.54
CA LEU A 148 -6.60 -1.36 -15.79
C LEU A 148 -5.71 -1.25 -14.56
N LYS A 149 -6.34 -1.06 -13.39
CA LYS A 149 -5.68 -0.96 -12.09
C LYS A 149 -5.36 -2.31 -11.45
N ALA A 150 -5.86 -3.40 -12.02
CA ALA A 150 -5.73 -4.72 -11.45
C ALA A 150 -4.25 -5.18 -11.40
N PRO A 151 -3.88 -5.93 -10.36
CA PRO A 151 -2.62 -6.68 -10.33
C PRO A 151 -2.47 -7.59 -11.56
N THR A 152 -1.23 -7.75 -12.00
CA THR A 152 -0.88 -8.57 -13.17
C THR A 152 -0.69 -10.03 -12.78
N TRP A 153 -0.55 -10.88 -13.80
CA TRP A 153 -0.16 -12.29 -13.59
C TRP A 153 1.20 -12.41 -12.89
N ARG A 154 2.14 -11.49 -13.12
CA ARG A 154 3.44 -11.47 -12.42
C ARG A 154 3.27 -11.18 -10.94
N ASP A 155 2.40 -10.24 -10.60
CA ASP A 155 2.05 -9.94 -9.20
C ASP A 155 1.40 -11.16 -8.54
N THR A 156 0.51 -11.83 -9.27
CA THR A 156 -0.16 -13.05 -8.79
C THR A 156 0.85 -14.16 -8.48
N MET A 157 1.78 -14.41 -9.40
CA MET A 157 2.84 -15.42 -9.20
C MET A 157 3.79 -15.04 -8.06
N PHE A 158 4.11 -13.76 -7.92
CA PHE A 158 4.94 -13.27 -6.82
C PHE A 158 4.26 -13.50 -5.46
N VAL A 159 3.00 -13.09 -5.30
CA VAL A 159 2.23 -13.30 -4.06
C VAL A 159 2.03 -14.80 -3.78
N LYS A 160 1.84 -15.62 -4.82
CA LYS A 160 1.77 -17.07 -4.68
C LYS A 160 3.07 -17.64 -4.10
N ASN A 161 4.23 -17.19 -4.57
CA ASN A 161 5.51 -17.63 -4.03
C ASN A 161 5.74 -17.18 -2.57
N LEU A 162 5.30 -15.97 -2.20
CA LEU A 162 5.32 -15.51 -0.82
C LEU A 162 4.40 -16.39 0.05
N THR A 163 3.19 -16.69 -0.43
CA THR A 163 2.23 -17.57 0.24
C THR A 163 2.80 -18.97 0.47
N ASP A 164 3.34 -19.59 -0.58
CA ASP A 164 3.96 -20.92 -0.52
C ASP A 164 5.17 -20.96 0.44
N SER A 165 5.87 -19.83 0.61
CA SER A 165 6.99 -19.67 1.54
C SER A 165 6.54 -19.51 2.98
N ALA A 166 5.55 -18.64 3.21
CA ALA A 166 4.97 -18.39 4.53
C ALA A 166 4.29 -19.64 5.12
N GLU A 167 3.66 -20.47 4.28
CA GLU A 167 3.06 -21.75 4.72
C GLU A 167 4.08 -22.77 5.22
N LYS A 168 5.30 -22.74 4.65
CA LYS A 168 6.40 -23.62 5.08
C LYS A 168 7.10 -23.11 6.33
N ASP A 169 7.14 -21.79 6.48
CA ASP A 169 7.88 -21.09 7.52
C ASP A 169 7.18 -19.79 7.90
N TYR A 170 6.53 -19.79 9.06
CA TYR A 170 5.80 -18.62 9.56
C TYR A 170 6.67 -17.40 9.85
N SER A 171 8.01 -17.55 9.93
CA SER A 171 8.90 -16.38 10.01
C SER A 171 8.90 -15.55 8.71
N LYS A 172 8.39 -16.12 7.62
CA LYS A 172 8.19 -15.47 6.31
C LYS A 172 6.75 -15.01 6.10
N ALA A 173 5.92 -15.02 7.14
CA ALA A 173 4.58 -14.43 7.06
C ALA A 173 4.69 -12.95 6.66
N PHE A 174 3.74 -12.51 5.84
CA PHE A 174 3.68 -11.15 5.32
C PHE A 174 2.29 -10.58 5.53
N PHE A 175 2.14 -9.27 5.42
CA PHE A 175 0.88 -8.61 5.68
C PHE A 175 -0.14 -8.92 4.59
N ALA A 176 -1.35 -9.30 5.02
CA ALA A 176 -2.43 -9.65 4.12
C ALA A 176 -3.19 -8.38 3.68
N ARG A 177 -3.38 -8.19 2.36
CA ARG A 177 -4.12 -7.03 1.82
C ARG A 177 -5.54 -6.96 2.37
N GLN A 178 -6.18 -8.12 2.52
CA GLN A 178 -7.36 -8.30 3.35
C GLN A 178 -6.90 -8.87 4.70
N PRO A 179 -6.79 -8.05 5.76
CA PRO A 179 -6.22 -8.49 7.03
C PRO A 179 -7.08 -9.55 7.71
N ALA A 180 -6.44 -10.36 8.56
CA ALA A 180 -7.16 -11.34 9.38
C ALA A 180 -8.18 -10.64 10.29
N VAL A 181 -9.32 -11.30 10.51
CA VAL A 181 -10.40 -10.75 11.35
C VAL A 181 -10.52 -11.59 12.62
N VAL A 182 -10.42 -10.92 13.76
CA VAL A 182 -10.55 -11.55 15.08
C VAL A 182 -11.91 -11.19 15.68
N SER A 183 -12.63 -12.20 16.13
CA SER A 183 -13.92 -12.04 16.81
C SER A 183 -13.99 -12.96 18.03
N SER A 184 -14.88 -12.65 18.97
CA SER A 184 -15.07 -13.47 20.16
C SER A 184 -16.07 -14.60 19.93
N LYS A 185 -15.78 -15.78 20.51
CA LYS A 185 -16.71 -16.92 20.65
C LYS A 185 -17.47 -16.89 21.97
N SER A 186 -17.13 -15.99 22.90
CA SER A 186 -17.64 -15.98 24.28
C SER A 186 -18.03 -14.57 24.73
N SER A 187 -19.11 -14.46 25.48
CA SER A 187 -19.53 -13.21 26.14
C SER A 187 -18.51 -12.71 27.19
N SER A 188 -17.61 -13.59 27.66
CA SER A 188 -16.51 -13.24 28.56
C SER A 188 -15.35 -12.54 27.85
N VAL A 189 -15.31 -12.52 26.52
CA VAL A 189 -14.25 -11.90 25.74
C VAL A 189 -14.81 -10.83 24.81
N LYS A 190 -14.27 -9.62 24.88
CA LYS A 190 -14.55 -8.52 23.96
C LYS A 190 -13.34 -8.29 23.07
N VAL A 191 -13.56 -8.10 21.77
CA VAL A 191 -12.52 -7.78 20.79
C VAL A 191 -12.88 -6.46 20.13
N GLU A 192 -11.93 -5.53 20.08
CA GLU A 192 -12.04 -4.25 19.39
C GLU A 192 -10.90 -4.13 18.39
N THR A 193 -11.22 -3.77 17.15
CA THR A 193 -10.21 -3.56 16.10
C THR A 193 -9.73 -2.10 16.19
N LEU A 194 -8.42 -1.89 16.19
CA LEU A 194 -7.82 -0.58 16.08
C LEU A 194 -7.58 -0.26 14.60
N HIS A 195 -8.08 0.89 14.17
CA HIS A 195 -7.82 1.45 12.85
C HIS A 195 -6.90 2.66 12.99
N VAL A 196 -5.93 2.79 12.09
CA VAL A 196 -5.13 4.00 11.95
C VAL A 196 -6.02 5.08 11.34
N THR A 197 -6.50 6.01 12.16
CA THR A 197 -7.09 7.25 11.69
C THR A 197 -5.96 8.22 11.35
N GLY A 198 -5.49 8.25 10.10
CA GLY A 198 -4.47 9.23 9.75
C GLY A 198 -5.04 10.64 9.51
N ASN A 199 -4.14 11.59 9.22
CA ASN A 199 -4.41 13.01 9.23
C ASN A 199 -5.08 13.48 7.92
N ILE A 200 -6.01 14.45 8.00
CA ILE A 200 -6.75 15.06 6.87
C ILE A 200 -5.82 15.69 5.82
N LEU A 201 -4.58 16.01 6.18
CA LEU A 201 -3.55 16.56 5.30
C LEU A 201 -2.71 15.50 4.57
N GLU A 202 -2.86 14.23 4.90
CA GLU A 202 -2.24 13.12 4.17
C GLU A 202 -3.15 12.76 3.01
N THR A 203 -2.57 12.60 1.83
CA THR A 203 -3.35 12.26 0.63
C THR A 203 -3.99 10.89 0.73
N ASN A 204 -3.43 9.96 1.52
CA ASN A 204 -4.02 8.67 1.88
C ASN A 204 -3.53 8.17 3.26
N PRO A 205 -4.13 8.63 4.37
CA PRO A 205 -3.76 8.24 5.73
C PRO A 205 -3.91 6.74 6.07
N THR A 206 -4.49 5.93 5.18
CA THR A 206 -4.94 4.54 5.41
C THR A 206 -4.34 3.53 4.43
N ASP A 207 -3.46 3.95 3.51
CA ASP A 207 -2.87 3.06 2.48
C ASP A 207 -2.11 1.87 3.10
N ASN A 208 -1.69 1.98 4.37
CA ASN A 208 -0.98 0.95 5.11
C ASN A 208 -1.76 0.41 6.32
N ASP A 209 -3.05 0.78 6.51
CA ASP A 209 -3.83 0.39 7.71
C ASP A 209 -3.91 -1.14 7.85
N TYR A 210 -3.96 -1.87 6.72
CA TYR A 210 -3.95 -3.33 6.72
C TYR A 210 -2.60 -3.96 7.09
N MET A 211 -1.50 -3.19 7.10
CA MET A 211 -0.17 -3.72 7.42
C MET A 211 0.03 -3.92 8.92
N TYR A 212 -0.83 -3.37 9.78
CA TYR A 212 -0.68 -3.54 11.23
C TYR A 212 -2.01 -3.80 11.91
N PRO A 213 -2.72 -4.88 11.51
CA PRO A 213 -4.03 -5.18 12.08
C PRO A 213 -3.87 -5.45 13.58
N THR A 214 -4.45 -4.56 14.37
CA THR A 214 -4.23 -4.52 15.82
C THR A 214 -5.55 -4.67 16.55
N PHE A 215 -5.57 -5.52 17.58
CA PHE A 215 -6.79 -5.86 18.32
C PHE A 215 -6.60 -5.66 19.82
N ASN A 216 -7.52 -4.91 20.42
CA ASN A 216 -7.69 -4.84 21.87
C ASN A 216 -8.62 -5.96 22.32
N ILE A 217 -8.14 -6.82 23.20
CA ILE A 217 -8.88 -7.96 23.72
C ILE A 217 -9.06 -7.80 25.22
N SER A 218 -10.32 -7.79 25.68
CA SER A 218 -10.68 -7.75 27.09
C SER A 218 -11.29 -9.06 27.54
N ILE A 219 -10.70 -9.71 28.54
CA ILE A 219 -11.15 -10.98 29.12
C ILE A 219 -11.70 -10.71 30.53
N LYS A 220 -12.99 -11.02 30.73
CA LYS A 220 -13.66 -11.05 32.03
C LYS A 220 -13.37 -12.37 32.75
N HIS A 221 -13.55 -12.40 34.06
CA HIS A 221 -13.40 -13.62 34.87
C HIS A 221 -11.98 -14.26 34.77
N ALA A 222 -10.95 -13.44 34.61
CA ALA A 222 -9.58 -13.93 34.60
C ALA A 222 -9.13 -14.36 36.01
N LYS A 223 -8.21 -15.33 36.11
CA LYS A 223 -7.68 -15.76 37.43
C LYS A 223 -6.95 -14.64 38.19
N LYS A 224 -6.35 -13.70 37.46
CA LYS A 224 -5.63 -12.53 37.97
C LYS A 224 -5.72 -11.41 36.94
N ASP A 225 -5.49 -10.19 37.39
CA ASP A 225 -5.31 -9.06 36.49
C ASP A 225 -4.02 -9.20 35.69
N PHE A 226 -4.08 -8.90 34.40
CA PHE A 226 -2.91 -8.88 33.54
C PHE A 226 -3.10 -7.97 32.33
N TYR A 227 -1.97 -7.56 31.76
CA TYR A 227 -1.91 -6.84 30.50
C TYR A 227 -0.67 -7.28 29.71
N TYR A 228 -0.87 -7.79 28.50
CA TYR A 228 0.19 -8.24 27.61
C TYR A 228 -0.07 -7.78 26.18
N SER A 229 1.00 -7.37 25.51
CA SER A 229 1.05 -6.94 24.12
C SER A 229 2.07 -7.79 23.37
N PHE A 230 1.64 -8.45 22.30
CA PHE A 230 2.50 -9.35 21.52
C PHE A 230 1.98 -9.50 20.10
N SER A 231 2.86 -9.84 19.16
CA SER A 231 2.48 -10.22 17.80
C SER A 231 2.25 -11.73 17.69
N VAL A 232 1.35 -12.10 16.80
CA VAL A 232 1.07 -13.50 16.46
C VAL A 232 0.90 -13.65 14.96
N THR A 233 1.35 -14.78 14.43
CA THR A 233 1.00 -15.19 13.07
C THR A 233 -0.35 -15.91 13.11
N VAL A 234 -1.28 -15.48 12.27
CA VAL A 234 -2.50 -16.24 11.95
C VAL A 234 -2.19 -17.13 10.76
N ASP A 235 -2.29 -18.45 10.90
CA ASP A 235 -2.11 -19.37 9.76
C ASP A 235 -3.34 -19.41 8.83
N SER A 236 -3.21 -20.09 7.69
CA SER A 236 -4.30 -20.22 6.70
C SER A 236 -5.56 -20.94 7.18
N ARG A 237 -5.52 -21.55 8.37
CA ARG A 237 -6.67 -22.22 9.01
C ARG A 237 -7.22 -21.42 10.19
N GLY A 238 -6.64 -20.26 10.49
CA GLY A 238 -7.02 -19.40 11.61
C GLY A 238 -6.35 -19.80 12.93
N GLY A 239 -5.35 -20.68 12.88
CA GLY A 239 -4.50 -21.02 14.02
C GLY A 239 -3.61 -19.85 14.40
N LEU A 240 -3.40 -19.65 15.71
CA LEU A 240 -2.58 -18.56 16.24
C LEU A 240 -1.20 -19.07 16.69
N HIS A 241 -0.13 -18.47 16.18
CA HIS A 241 1.25 -18.82 16.49
C HIS A 241 1.95 -17.62 17.14
N TYR A 242 2.51 -17.82 18.34
CA TYR A 242 3.21 -16.75 19.05
C TYR A 242 4.49 -16.35 18.30
N GLU A 243 4.68 -15.06 18.05
CA GLU A 243 5.92 -14.55 17.47
C GLU A 243 6.81 -13.92 18.55
N LYS A 244 6.49 -12.70 18.97
CA LYS A 244 7.33 -11.92 19.89
C LYS A 244 6.53 -10.96 20.78
N PRO A 245 7.06 -10.61 21.95
CA PRO A 245 6.48 -9.55 22.77
C PRO A 245 6.66 -8.17 22.11
N MET A 246 5.71 -7.26 22.33
CA MET A 246 5.78 -5.86 21.88
C MET A 246 6.38 -4.93 22.95
N VAL A 247 7.17 -5.49 23.87
CA VAL A 247 7.91 -4.71 24.87
C VAL A 247 9.42 -4.79 24.57
N PRO A 248 10.19 -3.72 24.83
CA PRO A 248 11.63 -3.76 24.65
C PRO A 248 12.31 -4.83 25.51
N GLY A 249 13.32 -5.50 24.96
CA GLY A 249 14.17 -6.46 25.67
C GLY A 249 13.64 -7.90 25.67
N ASN A 250 14.48 -8.82 26.16
CA ASN A 250 14.19 -10.26 26.18
C ASN A 250 13.70 -10.72 27.56
N ASN A 251 12.55 -10.19 28.01
CA ASN A 251 11.99 -10.56 29.29
C ASN A 251 11.33 -11.95 29.21
N LEU A 252 12.08 -12.99 29.61
CA LEU A 252 11.63 -14.39 29.58
C LEU A 252 10.33 -14.63 30.36
N TYR A 253 10.12 -13.92 31.47
CA TYR A 253 8.88 -13.98 32.24
C TYR A 253 7.70 -13.47 31.42
N TYR A 254 7.87 -12.32 30.74
CA TYR A 254 6.85 -11.75 29.86
C TYR A 254 6.52 -12.68 28.69
N ILE A 255 7.54 -13.23 28.04
CA ILE A 255 7.37 -14.16 26.91
C ILE A 255 6.60 -15.40 27.35
N SER A 256 7.01 -16.02 28.46
CA SER A 256 6.34 -17.21 28.99
C SER A 256 4.87 -16.93 29.33
N HIS A 257 4.57 -15.81 29.98
CA HIS A 257 3.21 -15.48 30.40
C HIS A 257 2.31 -15.07 29.23
N SER A 258 2.80 -14.23 28.32
CA SER A 258 2.05 -13.82 27.13
C SER A 258 1.74 -15.02 26.22
N LYS A 259 2.70 -15.94 26.04
CA LYS A 259 2.46 -17.22 25.34
C LYS A 259 1.41 -18.08 26.06
N ALA A 260 1.45 -18.16 27.39
CA ALA A 260 0.43 -18.87 28.15
C ALA A 260 -0.97 -18.23 28.02
N ILE A 261 -1.07 -16.90 27.89
CA ILE A 261 -2.34 -16.22 27.60
C ILE A 261 -2.88 -16.60 26.22
N LEU A 262 -2.02 -16.60 25.19
CA LEU A 262 -2.39 -17.04 23.85
C LEU A 262 -2.96 -18.47 23.87
N ASP A 263 -2.23 -19.40 24.50
CA ASP A 263 -2.57 -20.83 24.47
C ASP A 263 -3.80 -21.17 25.32
N LYS A 264 -3.95 -20.55 26.51
CA LYS A 264 -5.04 -20.90 27.44
C LYS A 264 -6.34 -20.15 27.19
N TYR A 265 -6.25 -18.89 26.74
CA TYR A 265 -7.43 -18.05 26.54
C TYR A 265 -7.73 -17.86 25.06
N LEU A 266 -6.80 -17.29 24.30
CA LEU A 266 -7.12 -16.75 22.99
C LEU A 266 -7.47 -17.85 21.98
N LYS A 267 -6.70 -18.93 21.91
CA LYS A 267 -7.01 -20.08 21.04
C LYS A 267 -8.38 -20.70 21.34
N ARG A 268 -8.85 -20.62 22.59
CA ARG A 268 -10.15 -21.17 23.02
C ARG A 268 -11.31 -20.22 22.72
N TYR A 269 -11.13 -18.93 23.01
CA TYR A 269 -12.22 -17.95 23.02
C TYR A 269 -12.32 -17.08 21.77
N LEU A 270 -11.35 -17.14 20.85
CA LEU A 270 -11.38 -16.38 19.62
C LEU A 270 -11.82 -17.22 18.43
N ASN A 271 -12.56 -16.58 17.54
CA ASN A 271 -12.78 -17.00 16.16
C ASN A 271 -11.93 -16.10 15.27
N VAL A 272 -11.04 -16.70 14.48
CA VAL A 272 -10.07 -15.98 13.65
C VAL A 272 -10.29 -16.38 12.20
N LYS A 273 -10.69 -15.41 11.39
CA LYS A 273 -10.71 -15.55 9.93
C LYS A 273 -9.33 -15.17 9.40
N PRO A 274 -8.62 -16.06 8.68
CA PRO A 274 -7.33 -15.76 8.07
C PRO A 274 -7.36 -14.55 7.15
N GLY A 275 -6.21 -13.90 7.01
CA GLY A 275 -6.00 -12.87 6.00
C GLY A 275 -5.84 -13.49 4.62
N SER A 276 -5.99 -12.64 3.59
CA SER A 276 -5.71 -13.03 2.21
C SER A 276 -5.08 -11.89 1.41
N THR A 277 -4.41 -12.25 0.32
CA THR A 277 -3.93 -11.30 -0.70
C THR A 277 -4.25 -11.86 -2.08
N LEU A 278 -4.88 -11.07 -2.94
CA LEU A 278 -5.38 -11.52 -4.26
C LEU A 278 -6.28 -12.78 -4.18
N GLY A 279 -7.01 -12.96 -3.08
CA GLY A 279 -7.85 -14.13 -2.83
C GLY A 279 -7.09 -15.38 -2.36
N MET A 280 -5.77 -15.34 -2.26
CA MET A 280 -4.97 -16.41 -1.66
C MET A 280 -4.93 -16.22 -0.15
N VAL A 281 -5.48 -17.18 0.60
CA VAL A 281 -5.34 -17.22 2.06
C VAL A 281 -3.91 -17.65 2.40
N HIS A 282 -3.27 -16.94 3.32
CA HIS A 282 -1.88 -17.20 3.70
C HIS A 282 -1.62 -16.81 5.16
N PRO A 283 -0.49 -17.24 5.76
CA PRO A 283 -0.10 -16.82 7.09
C PRO A 283 0.22 -15.33 7.11
N SER A 284 -0.31 -14.61 8.11
CA SER A 284 -0.15 -13.16 8.24
C SER A 284 -0.08 -12.73 9.70
N SER A 285 0.76 -11.75 10.01
CA SER A 285 0.94 -11.25 11.38
C SER A 285 -0.17 -10.29 11.80
N ILE A 286 -0.57 -10.38 13.07
CA ILE A 286 -1.47 -9.44 13.75
C ILE A 286 -0.89 -9.03 15.11
N TYR A 287 -1.35 -7.91 15.64
CA TYR A 287 -0.93 -7.40 16.95
C TYR A 287 -2.08 -7.47 17.95
N LEU A 288 -1.77 -7.98 19.14
CA LEU A 288 -2.77 -8.20 20.18
C LEU A 288 -2.38 -7.43 21.45
N HIS A 289 -3.33 -6.64 21.97
CA HIS A 289 -3.27 -6.03 23.30
C HIS A 289 -4.31 -6.70 24.18
N VAL A 290 -3.88 -7.54 25.10
CA VAL A 290 -4.74 -8.42 25.87
C VAL A 290 -4.77 -7.99 27.33
N ARG A 291 -5.96 -7.65 27.81
CA ARG A 291 -6.23 -7.34 29.21
C ARG A 291 -7.13 -8.40 29.84
N GLY A 292 -6.72 -8.94 30.98
CA GLY A 292 -7.57 -9.76 31.85
C GLY A 292 -7.94 -8.98 33.10
N LYS A 293 -9.19 -9.11 33.54
CA LYS A 293 -9.64 -8.64 34.85
C LYS A 293 -10.16 -9.82 35.67
N LYS A 294 -9.68 -9.94 36.91
CA LYS A 294 -10.29 -10.80 37.93
C LYS A 294 -11.59 -10.18 38.37
N ASP A 295 -12.62 -11.00 38.54
CA ASP A 295 -13.85 -10.50 39.16
C ASP A 295 -13.55 -10.15 40.62
N MET A 296 -14.10 -9.03 41.05
CA MET A 296 -14.14 -8.65 42.45
C MET A 296 -15.13 -9.55 43.20
#